data_AF-A0A968WDC1-F1
#
_entry.id   AF-A0A968WDC1-F1
#
_cell.length_a   1.000
_cell.length_b   1.000
_cell.length_c   1.000
_cell.angle_alpha   90.00
_cell.angle_beta   90.00
_cell.angle_gamma   90.00
#
_symmetry.space_group_name_H-M   'P 1'
#
loop_
_entity.id
_entity.type
_entity.pdbx_description
1 polymer ?
#
loop_
_entity_poly.entity_id
_entity_poly.type
_entity_poly.pdbx_seq_one_letter_code
_entity_poly.pdbx_strand_id
1 'polypeptide(L)'
;SSTQLEEQSPSVLPVEQTSSTTRRSYGEGTGRIHWRTITKKNGKQYQQPWYDWQLKSGEKTISKSSYITKKLLSQVQMLEAQKAPVREILQLLGINL
;
A
#
# COMPACT_ATOMS: atom_id res chain seq x y z
N SER A 1 -46.32 -21.20 -35.85
CA SER A 1 -46.25 -20.34 -34.65
C SER A 1 -45.47 -21.10 -33.59
N SER A 2 -44.37 -20.66 -32.98
CA SER A 2 -43.66 -19.39 -33.01
C SER A 2 -42.26 -19.58 -32.38
N THR A 3 -41.27 -18.91 -32.96
CA THR A 3 -40.16 -18.15 -32.33
C THR A 3 -39.21 -18.81 -31.31
N GLN A 4 -37.96 -18.94 -31.77
CA GLN A 4 -36.66 -18.95 -31.08
C GLN A 4 -36.48 -17.79 -30.09
N LEU A 5 -35.86 -18.02 -28.91
CA LEU A 5 -34.90 -17.06 -28.35
C LEU A 5 -33.83 -17.77 -27.51
N GLU A 6 -32.60 -17.54 -27.97
CA GLU A 6 -31.30 -17.89 -27.44
C GLU A 6 -30.95 -16.81 -26.40
N GLU A 7 -30.72 -17.19 -25.14
CA GLU A 7 -30.25 -16.24 -24.12
C GLU A 7 -28.78 -16.54 -23.81
N GLN A 8 -27.90 -15.91 -24.58
CA GLN A 8 -26.48 -15.78 -24.29
C GLN A 8 -26.31 -14.93 -23.03
N SER A 9 -25.99 -15.55 -21.90
CA SER A 9 -25.58 -14.84 -20.69
C SER A 9 -24.12 -14.35 -20.85
N PRO A 10 -23.79 -13.10 -20.51
CA PRO A 10 -22.44 -12.58 -20.67
C PRO A 10 -21.51 -13.24 -19.66
N SER A 11 -20.39 -13.78 -20.16
CA SER A 11 -19.27 -14.27 -19.35
C SER A 11 -18.70 -13.12 -18.52
N VAL A 12 -19.20 -12.95 -17.30
CA VAL A 12 -18.60 -12.08 -16.29
C VAL A 12 -17.24 -12.66 -15.93
N LEU A 13 -16.18 -12.03 -16.44
CA LEU A 13 -14.84 -12.27 -15.93
C LEU A 13 -14.87 -12.05 -14.41
N PRO A 14 -14.30 -12.94 -13.58
CA PRO A 14 -14.23 -12.69 -12.16
C PRO A 14 -13.39 -11.43 -11.96
N VAL A 15 -14.06 -10.34 -11.56
CA VAL A 15 -13.38 -9.19 -10.97
C VAL A 15 -12.69 -9.74 -9.74
N GLU A 16 -11.37 -9.88 -9.79
CA GLU A 16 -10.57 -10.10 -8.59
C GLU A 16 -10.95 -8.99 -7.61
N GLN A 17 -11.73 -9.35 -6.60
CA GLN A 17 -12.08 -8.48 -5.49
C GLN A 17 -10.80 -8.26 -4.66
N THR A 18 -9.88 -7.43 -5.14
CA THR A 18 -8.74 -6.94 -4.35
C THR A 18 -9.14 -5.79 -3.42
N SER A 19 -10.44 -5.68 -3.07
CA SER A 19 -10.84 -4.88 -1.93
C SER A 19 -10.36 -5.59 -0.67
N SER A 20 -9.11 -5.35 -0.30
CA SER A 20 -8.62 -5.57 1.06
C SER A 20 -9.45 -4.71 2.00
N THR A 21 -10.65 -5.20 2.36
CA THR A 21 -11.50 -4.63 3.42
C THR A 21 -10.83 -4.76 4.78
N THR A 22 -9.71 -5.48 4.85
CA THR A 22 -8.81 -5.47 6.00
C THR A 22 -8.19 -4.08 6.14
N ARG A 23 -8.65 -3.35 7.16
CA ARG A 23 -8.01 -2.15 7.65
C ARG A 23 -7.15 -2.54 8.84
N ARG A 24 -6.07 -1.78 9.07
CA ARG A 24 -5.30 -1.88 10.31
C ARG A 24 -6.22 -1.66 11.51
N SER A 25 -5.94 -2.33 12.61
CA SER A 25 -6.69 -2.17 13.84
C SER A 25 -6.53 -0.76 14.38
N TYR A 26 -7.51 -0.31 15.17
CA TYR A 26 -7.43 0.99 15.82
C TYR A 26 -6.18 1.07 16.70
N GLY A 27 -5.35 2.10 16.51
CA GLY A 27 -4.12 2.34 17.29
C GLY A 27 -2.83 1.80 16.65
N GLU A 28 -2.91 0.99 15.58
CA GLU A 28 -1.73 0.45 14.89
C GLU A 28 -1.06 1.43 13.93
N GLY A 29 -1.65 2.61 13.77
CA GLY A 29 -1.21 3.65 12.85
C GLY A 29 -1.77 3.48 11.43
N THR A 30 -1.59 4.51 10.63
CA THR A 30 -1.96 4.53 9.21
C THR A 30 -0.68 4.65 8.40
N GLY A 31 -0.54 3.86 7.33
CA GLY A 31 0.61 3.97 6.45
C GLY A 31 0.28 3.57 5.02
N ARG A 32 1.10 4.05 4.08
CA ARG A 32 1.03 3.70 2.66
C ARG A 32 2.38 3.86 1.98
N ILE A 33 2.60 3.08 0.94
CA ILE A 33 3.74 3.25 0.04
C ILE A 33 3.38 4.34 -0.98
N HIS A 34 4.28 5.29 -1.16
CA HIS A 34 4.18 6.39 -2.11
C HIS A 34 5.43 6.42 -2.98
N TRP A 35 5.25 6.45 -4.30
CA TRP A 35 6.33 6.54 -5.27
C TRP A 35 6.61 8.00 -5.63
N ARG A 36 7.84 8.45 -5.42
CA ARG A 36 8.28 9.80 -5.76
C ARG A 36 9.19 9.77 -6.99
N THR A 37 8.91 10.64 -7.95
CA THR A 37 9.80 10.86 -9.11
C THR A 37 10.99 11.72 -8.68
N ILE A 38 12.20 11.20 -8.83
CA ILE A 38 13.45 11.93 -8.53
C ILE A 38 14.20 12.18 -9.83
N THR A 39 14.58 13.43 -10.07
CA THR A 39 15.37 13.85 -11.23
C THR A 39 16.84 13.95 -10.85
N LYS A 40 17.71 13.22 -11.55
CA LYS A 40 19.17 13.33 -11.40
C LYS A 40 19.70 14.57 -12.13
N LYS A 41 20.91 15.00 -11.76
CA LYS A 41 21.62 16.13 -12.41
C LYS A 41 21.80 15.98 -13.94
N ASN A 42 21.76 14.75 -14.45
CA ASN A 42 21.84 14.44 -15.88
C ASN A 42 20.47 14.37 -16.59
N GLY A 43 19.41 14.85 -15.95
CA GLY A 43 18.04 14.83 -16.49
C GLY A 43 17.32 13.47 -16.40
N LYS A 44 18.00 12.39 -16.01
CA LYS A 44 17.35 11.07 -15.85
C LYS A 44 16.41 11.07 -14.66
N GLN A 45 15.17 10.66 -14.88
CA GLN A 45 14.16 10.49 -13.85
C GLN A 45 14.08 9.03 -13.39
N TYR A 46 13.82 8.81 -12.11
CA TYR A 46 13.58 7.48 -11.56
C TYR A 46 12.55 7.54 -10.43
N GLN A 47 11.83 6.44 -10.25
CA GLN A 47 10.89 6.29 -9.15
C GLN A 47 11.61 5.80 -7.89
N GLN A 48 11.35 6.47 -6.77
CA GLN A 48 11.88 6.11 -5.46
C GLN A 48 10.70 5.81 -4.52
N PRO A 49 10.67 4.62 -3.89
CA PRO A 49 9.60 4.28 -2.97
C PRO A 49 9.83 4.93 -1.60
N TRP A 50 8.76 5.51 -1.05
CA TRP A 50 8.69 6.08 0.28
C TRP A 50 7.51 5.48 1.03
N TYR A 51 7.62 5.40 2.35
CA TYR A 51 6.56 4.98 3.24
C TYR A 51 6.05 6.21 3.98
N ASP A 52 4.84 6.66 3.64
CA ASP A 52 4.15 7.71 4.37
C ASP A 52 3.41 7.06 5.54
N TRP A 53 3.60 7.54 6.75
CA TRP A 53 3.05 6.93 7.95
C TRP A 53 2.59 7.96 8.98
N GLN A 54 1.62 7.54 9.78
CA GLN A 54 1.02 8.30 10.86
C GLN A 54 0.80 7.38 12.06
N LEU A 55 1.25 7.81 13.23
CA LEU A 55 1.13 7.06 14.48
C LEU A 55 0.64 7.97 15.61
N LYS A 56 -0.30 7.49 16.41
CA LYS A 56 -0.70 8.16 17.65
C LYS A 56 0.26 7.77 18.78
N SER A 57 0.75 8.78 19.50
CA SER A 57 1.59 8.64 20.68
C SER A 57 1.00 9.49 21.79
N GLY A 58 0.15 8.88 22.62
CA GLY A 58 -0.69 9.62 23.57
C GLY A 58 -1.65 10.56 22.84
N GLU A 59 -1.64 11.84 23.24
CA GLU A 59 -2.45 12.90 22.63
C GLU A 59 -1.89 13.41 21.29
N LYS A 60 -0.61 13.11 21.00
CA LYS A 60 0.06 13.61 19.80
C LYS A 60 -0.06 12.63 18.66
N THR A 61 -0.23 13.15 17.46
CA THR A 61 -0.17 12.36 16.23
C THR A 61 1.07 12.73 15.44
N ILE A 62 1.94 11.75 15.19
CA ILE A 62 3.19 11.92 14.45
C ILE A 62 2.95 11.44 13.03
N SER A 63 3.14 12.31 12.05
CA SER A 63 3.09 11.96 10.62
C SER A 63 4.44 12.24 9.98
N LYS A 64 5.00 11.27 9.26
CA LYS A 64 6.28 11.41 8.54
C LYS A 64 6.29 10.56 7.26
N SER A 65 7.31 10.78 6.45
CA SER A 65 7.62 9.95 5.28
C SER A 65 9.05 9.42 5.41
N SER A 66 9.23 8.12 5.18
CA SER A 66 10.52 7.45 5.30
C SER A 66 10.91 6.80 3.98
N TYR A 67 12.18 6.89 3.59
CA TYR A 67 12.66 6.24 2.37
C TYR A 67 12.66 4.72 2.53
N ILE A 68 12.14 4.00 1.53
CA ILE A 68 12.19 2.53 1.49
C ILE A 68 13.40 2.12 0.65
N THR A 69 14.38 1.49 1.29
CA THR A 69 15.50 0.90 0.57
C THR A 69 15.01 -0.19 -0.38
N LYS A 70 15.53 -0.24 -1.62
CA LYS A 70 15.10 -1.22 -2.65
C LYS A 70 15.07 -2.67 -2.16
N LYS A 71 16.01 -3.06 -1.29
CA LYS A 71 16.09 -4.42 -0.70
C LYS A 71 14.91 -4.75 0.22
N LEU A 72 14.34 -3.74 0.85
CA LEU A 72 13.25 -3.87 1.83
C LEU A 72 11.86 -3.68 1.18
N LEU A 73 11.80 -3.21 -0.07
CA LEU A 73 10.54 -2.88 -0.73
C LEU A 73 9.55 -4.04 -0.73
N SER A 74 10.01 -5.24 -1.12
CA SER A 74 9.14 -6.43 -1.17
C SER A 74 8.59 -6.80 0.21
N GLN A 75 9.41 -6.69 1.25
CA GLN A 75 8.99 -6.96 2.62
C GLN A 75 7.99 -5.90 3.12
N VAL A 76 8.22 -4.62 2.83
CA VAL A 76 7.29 -3.53 3.17
C VAL A 76 5.95 -3.70 2.44
N GLN A 77 5.97 -4.09 1.15
CA GLN A 77 4.75 -4.37 0.38
C GLN A 77 3.96 -5.54 0.98
N MET A 78 4.65 -6.61 1.38
CA MET A 78 4.03 -7.77 2.02
C MET A 78 3.39 -7.38 3.36
N LEU A 79 4.10 -6.64 4.21
CA LEU A 79 3.57 -6.16 5.50
C LEU A 79 2.39 -5.19 5.31
N GLU A 80 2.45 -4.32 4.30
CA GLU A 80 1.34 -3.42 3.96
C GLU A 80 0.11 -4.20 3.47
N ALA A 81 0.31 -5.26 2.68
CA ALA A 81 -0.76 -6.13 2.20
C ALA A 81 -1.39 -6.93 3.36
N GLN A 82 -0.58 -7.36 4.32
CA GLN A 82 -1.03 -8.01 5.55
C GLN A 82 -1.62 -7.03 6.58
N LYS A 83 -1.55 -5.72 6.30
CA LYS A 83 -1.96 -4.65 7.21
C LYS A 83 -1.27 -4.77 8.58
N ALA A 84 0.01 -5.14 8.55
CA ALA A 84 0.83 -5.18 9.75
C ALA A 84 0.89 -3.80 10.42
N PRO A 85 1.11 -3.75 11.75
CA PRO A 85 1.24 -2.51 12.48
C PRO A 85 2.30 -1.59 11.86
N VAL A 86 2.03 -0.28 11.84
CA VAL A 86 2.99 0.70 11.29
C VAL A 86 4.34 0.61 12.01
N ARG A 87 4.34 0.33 13.31
CA ARG A 87 5.56 0.15 14.11
C ARG A 87 6.48 -0.96 13.56
N GLU A 88 5.92 -2.10 13.14
CA GLU A 88 6.71 -3.20 12.58
C GLU A 88 7.35 -2.81 11.24
N ILE A 89 6.59 -2.14 10.38
CA ILE A 89 7.10 -1.64 9.10
C ILE A 89 8.21 -0.61 9.33
N LEU A 90 8.09 0.23 10.35
CA LEU A 90 9.10 1.22 10.70
C LEU A 90 10.37 0.59 11.28
N GLN A 91 10.25 -0.45 12.11
CA GLN A 91 11.40 -1.22 12.59
C GLN A 91 12.17 -1.86 11.44
N LEU A 92 11.46 -2.41 10.44
CA LEU A 92 12.08 -2.93 9.22
C LEU A 92 12.87 -1.85 8.47
N LEU A 93 12.37 -0.61 8.46
CA LEU A 93 13.05 0.55 7.89
C LEU A 93 14.17 1.12 8.79
N GLY A 94 14.44 0.53 9.95
CA GLY A 94 15.45 0.97 10.91
C GLY A 94 15.04 2.17 11.77
N ILE A 95 13.74 2.44 11.88
CA ILE A 95 13.19 3.56 12.64
C ILE A 95 12.58 3.03 13.94
N ASN A 96 13.19 3.40 15.07
CA ASN A 96 12.70 3.05 16.41
C ASN A 96 11.86 4.21 16.99
N LEU A 97 10.65 3.91 17.46
CA LEU A 97 9.66 4.85 18.00
C LEU A 97 8.99 4.32 19.26
#